data_AF-A0AAD8IF51-F1
#
_entry.id   AF-A0AAD8IF51-F1
#
_cell.length_a   1.000
_cell.length_b   1.000
_cell.length_c   1.000
_cell.angle_alpha   90.00
_cell.angle_beta   90.00
_cell.angle_gamma   90.00
#
_symmetry.space_group_name_H-M   'P 1'
#
loop_
_entity.id
_entity.type
_entity.pdbx_description
1 polymer ?
#
loop_
_entity_poly.entity_id
_entity_poly.type
_entity_poly.pdbx_seq_one_letter_code
_entity_poly.pdbx_strand_id
1 'polypeptide(L)'
;MPVHAFDNVTPYERLFVTNSSSHTKPANSSSQSSSQSISTQPALRRSTRSIQPPAHFQDYVCNLVSFSSLPSTHQAFLVHASSSKEPSSYHEASLDSNWVQAM
;
A
#
# COMPACT_ATOMS: atom_id res chain seq x y z
N MET A 1 -14.11 -54.50 5.44
CA MET A 1 -13.07 -54.33 4.42
C MET A 1 -13.71 -54.71 3.09
N PRO A 2 -13.70 -53.87 2.04
CA PRO A 2 -12.58 -53.03 1.66
C PRO A 2 -12.90 -51.54 1.46
N VAL A 3 -11.82 -50.77 1.58
CA VAL A 3 -11.61 -49.38 1.22
C VAL A 3 -11.55 -49.23 -0.30
N HIS A 4 -12.23 -48.24 -0.86
CA HIS A 4 -11.92 -47.72 -2.18
C HIS A 4 -11.26 -46.35 -2.02
N ALA A 5 -9.94 -46.39 -2.09
CA ALA A 5 -9.08 -45.26 -2.38
C ALA A 5 -9.38 -44.77 -3.80
N PHE A 6 -9.52 -43.45 -3.96
CA PHE A 6 -9.30 -42.79 -5.24
C PHE A 6 -7.93 -42.12 -5.16
N ASP A 7 -6.93 -42.84 -5.67
CA ASP A 7 -5.65 -42.30 -6.07
C ASP A 7 -5.71 -41.81 -7.53
N ASN A 8 -4.89 -40.79 -7.80
CA ASN A 8 -4.42 -40.29 -9.10
C ASN A 8 -5.40 -39.37 -9.87
N VAL A 9 -5.00 -38.23 -10.44
CA VAL A 9 -3.84 -37.99 -11.33
C VAL A 9 -3.42 -36.50 -11.29
N THR A 10 -2.19 -36.24 -10.79
CA THR A 10 -1.05 -35.41 -11.25
C THR A 10 -1.23 -34.19 -12.24
N PRO A 11 -0.16 -33.59 -12.81
CA PRO A 11 0.61 -32.47 -12.24
C PRO A 11 0.70 -31.27 -13.22
N TYR A 12 0.67 -30.03 -12.74
CA TYR A 12 1.08 -28.88 -13.56
C TYR A 12 2.36 -28.26 -13.02
N GLU A 13 3.46 -28.94 -13.33
CA GLU A 13 4.79 -28.36 -13.52
C GLU A 13 4.70 -27.26 -14.59
N ARG A 14 4.75 -25.98 -14.18
CA ARG A 14 4.94 -24.87 -15.11
C ARG A 14 6.42 -24.49 -15.13
N LEU A 15 7.08 -25.13 -16.08
CA LEU A 15 8.40 -24.87 -16.67
C LEU A 15 8.93 -23.44 -16.45
N PHE A 16 10.09 -23.36 -15.82
CA PHE A 16 10.96 -22.18 -15.83
C PHE A 16 11.48 -21.95 -17.25
N VAL A 17 11.11 -20.82 -17.86
CA VAL A 17 11.76 -20.31 -19.07
C VAL A 17 12.91 -19.41 -18.64
N THR A 18 14.15 -19.90 -18.75
CA THR A 18 15.37 -19.10 -18.58
C THR A 18 15.71 -18.42 -19.90
N ASN A 19 15.38 -17.13 -20.03
CA ASN A 19 15.90 -16.33 -21.13
C ASN A 19 17.25 -15.73 -20.72
N SER A 20 18.34 -16.37 -21.15
CA SER A 20 19.69 -15.81 -21.09
C SER A 20 19.83 -14.69 -22.12
N SER A 21 20.09 -13.46 -21.68
CA SER A 21 20.54 -12.40 -22.56
C SER A 21 21.71 -11.66 -21.92
N SER A 22 22.88 -11.83 -22.51
CA SER A 22 24.15 -11.24 -22.14
C SER A 22 24.36 -9.93 -22.91
N HIS A 23 24.41 -8.79 -22.22
CA HIS A 23 24.95 -7.56 -22.81
C HIS A 23 25.77 -6.72 -21.80
N THR A 24 27.06 -6.70 -22.09
CA THR A 24 28.06 -5.62 -22.02
C THR A 24 27.91 -4.47 -21.01
N LYS A 25 28.96 -4.38 -20.19
CA LYS A 25 29.43 -3.25 -19.36
C LYS A 25 29.36 -1.89 -20.09
N PRO A 26 29.12 -0.81 -19.33
CA PRO A 26 30.06 0.30 -19.40
C PRO A 26 30.56 0.72 -18.01
N ALA A 27 31.84 1.07 -17.97
CA ALA A 27 32.44 1.88 -16.92
C ALA A 27 32.04 3.34 -17.13
N ASN A 28 31.66 4.08 -16.09
CA ASN A 28 32.10 5.47 -15.97
C ASN A 28 31.82 6.08 -14.58
N SER A 29 32.89 6.61 -14.00
CA SER A 29 32.95 7.85 -13.22
C SER A 29 31.97 8.08 -12.06
N SER A 30 32.47 7.80 -10.87
CA SER A 30 32.18 8.53 -9.63
C SER A 30 32.32 10.05 -9.84
N SER A 31 31.20 10.75 -9.89
CA SER A 31 31.08 12.20 -9.66
C SER A 31 29.62 12.54 -9.43
N GLN A 32 29.25 12.88 -8.20
CA GLN A 32 28.07 13.67 -7.84
C GLN A 32 28.19 14.00 -6.34
N SER A 33 28.87 15.09 -5.99
CA SER A 33 28.25 16.39 -5.75
C SER A 33 27.02 16.28 -4.84
N SER A 34 27.21 16.72 -3.60
CA SER A 34 26.17 16.95 -2.60
C SER A 34 25.01 17.73 -3.20
N SER A 35 23.96 17.00 -3.58
CA SER A 35 22.71 17.57 -4.04
C SER A 35 21.88 17.83 -2.79
N GLN A 36 21.89 19.08 -2.33
CA GLN A 36 20.90 19.55 -1.37
C GLN A 36 19.52 19.29 -1.96
N SER A 37 18.77 18.37 -1.34
CA SER A 37 17.38 18.11 -1.66
C SER A 37 16.55 19.32 -1.24
N ILE A 38 16.44 20.29 -2.14
CA ILE A 38 15.43 21.35 -2.01
C ILE A 38 14.10 20.62 -2.18
N SER A 39 13.45 20.32 -1.06
CA SER A 39 12.08 19.81 -1.03
C SER A 39 11.18 20.89 -1.62
N THR A 40 11.02 20.91 -2.95
CA THR A 40 9.99 21.67 -3.65
C THR A 40 8.66 21.02 -3.38
N GLN A 41 8.18 21.16 -2.14
CA GLN A 41 6.78 20.92 -1.85
C GLN A 41 5.98 21.89 -2.74
N PRO A 42 5.05 21.39 -3.58
CA PRO A 42 4.21 22.27 -4.36
C PRO A 42 3.44 23.17 -3.40
N ALA A 43 3.45 24.48 -3.66
CA ALA A 43 2.73 25.44 -2.84
C ALA A 43 1.24 25.05 -2.84
N LEU A 44 0.78 24.48 -1.71
CA LEU A 44 -0.60 24.06 -1.54
C LEU A 44 -1.50 25.28 -1.67
N ARG A 45 -2.23 25.36 -2.79
CA ARG A 45 -3.28 26.36 -2.96
C ARG A 45 -4.37 26.09 -1.91
N ARG A 46 -4.54 27.05 -0.99
CA ARG A 46 -5.64 27.04 -0.04
C ARG A 46 -6.91 27.53 -0.73
N SER A 47 -8.04 26.95 -0.37
CA SER A 47 -9.34 27.45 -0.80
C SER A 47 -9.52 28.89 -0.32
N THR A 48 -9.92 29.79 -1.22
CA THR A 48 -10.35 31.15 -0.89
C THR A 48 -11.85 31.24 -0.62
N ARG A 49 -12.57 30.11 -0.69
CA ARG A 49 -14.02 30.09 -0.44
C ARG A 49 -14.29 30.40 1.02
N SER A 50 -15.26 31.28 1.27
CA SER A 50 -15.80 31.49 2.61
C SER A 50 -16.43 30.19 3.12
N ILE A 51 -15.99 29.72 4.28
CA ILE A 51 -16.62 28.60 4.97
C ILE A 51 -17.81 29.17 5.74
N GLN A 52 -19.00 29.12 5.15
CA GLN A 52 -20.24 29.44 5.85
C GLN A 52 -20.94 28.14 6.28
N PRO A 53 -21.39 28.03 7.54
CA PRO A 53 -22.15 26.88 7.98
C PRO A 53 -23.48 26.81 7.21
N PRO A 54 -23.96 25.61 6.83
CA PRO A 54 -25.25 25.48 6.16
C PRO A 54 -26.39 25.98 7.04
N ALA A 55 -27.26 26.82 6.48
CA ALA A 55 -28.37 27.44 7.22
C ALA A 55 -29.39 26.45 7.81
N HIS A 56 -29.46 25.22 7.30
CA HIS A 56 -30.40 24.19 7.71
C HIS A 56 -29.86 23.22 8.77
N PHE A 57 -28.61 23.39 9.22
CA PHE A 57 -27.96 22.50 10.20
C PHE A 57 -27.66 23.21 11.52
N GLN A 58 -28.43 24.23 11.90
CA GLN A 58 -28.17 25.01 13.12
C GLN A 58 -28.25 24.16 14.40
N ASP A 59 -29.08 23.12 14.40
CA ASP A 59 -29.28 22.24 15.55
C ASP A 59 -28.46 20.94 15.45
N TYR A 60 -27.68 20.77 14.38
CA TYR A 60 -26.90 19.55 14.17
C TYR A 60 -25.59 19.62 14.94
N VAL A 61 -25.53 18.89 16.05
CA VAL A 61 -24.29 18.65 16.77
C VAL A 61 -23.60 17.43 16.17
N CYS A 62 -22.52 17.68 15.43
CA CYS A 62 -21.69 16.60 14.93
C CYS A 62 -20.94 15.99 16.14
N ASN A 63 -21.12 14.69 16.38
CA ASN A 63 -20.32 13.94 17.36
C ASN A 63 -18.91 13.77 16.80
N LEU A 64 -18.11 14.84 16.84
CA LEU A 64 -16.72 14.78 16.43
C LEU A 64 -15.94 13.96 17.46
N VAL A 65 -15.77 12.68 17.16
CA VAL A 65 -14.96 11.78 17.97
C VAL A 65 -13.50 12.15 17.75
N SER A 66 -12.85 12.64 18.81
CA SER A 66 -11.42 12.93 18.79
C SER A 66 -10.63 11.62 18.91
N PHE A 67 -9.48 11.50 18.23
CA PHE A 67 -8.64 10.31 18.33
C PHE A 67 -8.30 9.95 19.80
N SER A 68 -8.01 10.97 20.62
CA SER A 68 -7.73 10.83 22.05
C SER A 68 -8.91 10.32 22.88
N SER A 69 -10.14 10.47 22.40
CA SER A 69 -11.36 9.99 23.07
C SER A 69 -11.68 8.53 22.79
N LEU A 70 -10.97 7.90 21.85
CA LEU A 70 -11.15 6.48 21.51
C LEU A 70 -10.46 5.58 22.54
N PRO A 71 -10.97 4.36 22.80
CA PRO A 71 -10.26 3.37 23.61
C PRO A 71 -8.87 3.06 23.04
N SER A 72 -7.90 2.76 23.90
CA SER A 72 -6.51 2.46 23.50
C SER A 72 -6.43 1.37 22.42
N THR A 73 -7.22 0.30 22.54
CA THR A 73 -7.30 -0.76 21.54
C THR A 73 -7.70 -0.24 20.16
N HIS A 74 -8.66 0.68 20.11
CA HIS A 74 -9.13 1.27 18.85
C HIS A 74 -8.12 2.26 18.28
N GLN A 75 -7.43 3.02 19.14
CA GLN A 75 -6.33 3.88 18.72
C GLN A 75 -5.20 3.06 18.07
N ALA A 76 -4.79 1.97 18.72
CA ALA A 76 -3.76 1.06 18.19
C ALA A 76 -4.18 0.47 16.84
N PHE A 77 -5.44 0.04 16.72
CA PHE A 77 -5.99 -0.44 15.45
C PHE A 77 -5.93 0.62 14.34
N LEU A 78 -6.37 1.85 14.62
CA LEU A 78 -6.34 2.93 13.62
C LEU A 78 -4.92 3.28 13.19
N VAL A 79 -3.98 3.35 14.14
CA VAL A 79 -2.56 3.60 13.84
C VAL A 79 -2.02 2.47 12.96
N HIS A 80 -2.30 1.22 13.31
CA HIS A 80 -1.90 0.07 12.52
C HIS A 80 -2.47 0.12 11.10
N ALA A 81 -3.77 0.36 10.95
CA ALA A 81 -4.43 0.48 9.64
C ALA A 81 -3.82 1.61 8.79
N SER A 82 -3.53 2.77 9.40
CA SER A 82 -2.93 3.91 8.69
C SER A 82 -1.49 3.69 8.25
N SER A 83 -0.80 2.70 8.82
CA SER A 83 0.58 2.36 8.46
C SER A 83 0.67 1.41 7.26
N SER A 84 -0.44 0.77 6.89
CA SER A 84 -0.47 -0.11 5.73
C SER A 84 -0.28 0.70 4.44
N LYS A 85 0.59 0.21 3.57
CA LYS A 85 0.89 0.83 2.28
C LYS A 85 0.34 -0.05 1.17
N GLU A 86 -0.40 0.56 0.27
CA GLU A 86 -0.88 -0.11 -0.94
C GLU A 86 0.30 -0.40 -1.90
N PRO A 87 0.42 -1.64 -2.42
CA PRO A 87 1.46 -1.99 -3.36
C PRO A 87 1.25 -1.28 -4.69
N SER A 88 2.35 -0.81 -5.28
CA SER A 88 2.32 -0.06 -6.54
C SER A 88 2.32 -0.96 -7.78
N SER A 89 2.53 -2.26 -7.58
CA SER A 89 2.57 -3.25 -8.66
C SER A 89 2.09 -4.61 -8.15
N TYR A 90 1.61 -5.43 -9.10
CA TYR A 90 1.24 -6.82 -8.79
C TYR A 90 2.42 -7.62 -8.22
N HIS A 91 3.64 -7.39 -8.72
CA HIS A 91 4.81 -8.10 -8.23
C HIS A 91 5.07 -7.78 -6.74
N GLU A 92 5.00 -6.50 -6.35
CA GLU A 92 5.11 -6.08 -4.95
C GLU A 92 4.00 -6.70 -4.08
N ALA A 93 2.75 -6.71 -4.57
CA ALA A 93 1.63 -7.35 -3.88
C ALA A 93 1.83 -8.87 -3.70
N SER A 94 2.36 -9.55 -4.72
CA SER A 94 2.55 -11.01 -4.72
C SER A 94 3.59 -11.51 -3.72
N LEU A 95 4.44 -10.62 -3.20
CA LEU A 95 5.44 -10.94 -2.18
C LEU A 95 4.90 -10.83 -0.75
N ASP A 96 3.75 -10.17 -0.56
CA ASP A 96 3.10 -10.04 0.74
C ASP A 96 1.97 -11.07 0.88
N SER A 97 2.06 -11.93 1.89
CA SER A 97 1.06 -12.95 2.15
C SER A 97 -0.33 -12.39 2.41
N ASN A 98 -0.42 -11.20 3.03
CA ASN A 98 -1.71 -10.58 3.32
C ASN A 98 -2.44 -10.19 2.03
N TRP A 99 -1.71 -9.62 1.07
CA TRP A 99 -2.26 -9.25 -0.24
C TRP A 99 -2.60 -10.47 -1.09
N VAL A 100 -1.78 -11.52 -1.03
CA VAL A 100 -2.07 -12.78 -1.73
C VAL A 100 -3.32 -13.47 -1.16
N GLN A 101 -3.53 -13.46 0.15
CA GLN A 101 -4.71 -14.05 0.78
C GLN A 101 -6.01 -13.28 0.51
N ALA A 102 -5.91 -11.97 0.28
CA ALA A 102 -7.07 -11.12 0.03
C ALA A 102 -7.61 -11.20 -1.42
N MET A 103 -6.83 -11.73 -2.37
CA MET A 103 -7.16 -11.84 -3.79
C MET A 103 -7.63 -13.24 -4.19
#